data_AF-A0A1G1P5W9-F1
#
_entry.id   AF-A0A1G1P5W9-F1
#
_cell.length_a   1.000
_cell.length_b   1.000
_cell.length_c   1.000
_cell.angle_alpha   90.00
_cell.angle_beta   90.00
_cell.angle_gamma   90.00
#
_symmetry.space_group_name_H-M   'P 1'
#
loop_
_entity.id
_entity.type
_entity.pdbx_description
1 polymer ?
#
loop_
_entity_poly.entity_id
_entity_poly.type
_entity_poly.pdbx_seq_one_letter_code
_entity_poly.pdbx_strand_id
1 'polypeptide(L)'
;MWRVVERVIVKSLVISDRINGANITKDNIKKRIDPDREAAKPEDGLYLERLLPAAQESVFLLARMAMIRALEINGGSRPLVEHLSPHKETTTALREIAQGKIVFKEYTKKTPIKEASE
;
A
#
# COMPACT_ATOMS: atom_id res chain seq x y z
N MET A 1 -38.02 21.89 -0.68
CA MET A 1 -38.32 20.49 -0.33
C MET A 1 -37.22 19.62 -0.94
N TRP A 2 -36.21 19.26 -0.15
CA TRP A 2 -34.98 18.61 -0.62
C TRP A 2 -35.10 17.08 -0.54
N ARG A 3 -35.16 16.40 -1.69
CA ARG A 3 -34.86 14.97 -1.95
C ARG A 3 -34.67 14.90 -3.48
N VAL A 4 -33.61 14.40 -4.11
CA VAL A 4 -32.92 13.12 -3.97
C VAL A 4 -31.59 13.29 -4.72
N VAL A 5 -30.46 13.04 -4.05
CA VAL A 5 -29.16 12.82 -4.68
C VAL A 5 -28.84 11.35 -4.44
N GLU A 6 -28.57 10.59 -5.50
CA GLU A 6 -27.58 9.51 -5.56
C GLU A 6 -27.86 8.54 -6.72
N ARG A 7 -26.75 7.98 -7.23
CA ARG A 7 -26.64 6.85 -8.18
C ARG A 7 -26.48 7.19 -9.65
N VAL A 8 -25.37 7.84 -9.95
CA VAL A 8 -24.56 7.52 -11.14
C VAL A 8 -23.13 7.60 -10.60
N ILE A 9 -22.36 6.54 -10.47
CA ILE A 9 -21.58 5.90 -11.54
C ILE A 9 -20.91 4.68 -10.88
N VAL A 10 -21.31 3.46 -11.23
CA VAL A 10 -20.38 2.31 -11.32
C VAL A 10 -20.89 1.42 -12.46
N LYS A 11 -20.79 1.92 -13.69
CA LYS A 11 -20.75 1.07 -14.88
C LYS A 11 -19.28 0.86 -15.19
N SER A 12 -18.74 -0.32 -14.89
CA SER A 12 -17.84 -1.03 -15.82
C SER A 12 -17.37 -2.35 -15.23
N LEU A 13 -17.18 -3.30 -16.14
CA LEU A 13 -16.47 -4.57 -15.97
C LEU A 13 -17.27 -5.73 -15.36
N VAL A 14 -18.23 -6.24 -16.14
CA VAL A 14 -18.45 -7.70 -16.22
C VAL A 14 -18.37 -8.06 -17.70
N ILE A 15 -17.17 -8.39 -18.16
CA ILE A 15 -16.95 -9.08 -19.44
C ILE A 15 -16.84 -10.57 -19.10
N SER A 16 -17.63 -11.36 -19.81
CA SER A 16 -17.54 -12.80 -20.03
C SER A 16 -17.48 -13.69 -18.79
N ASP A 17 -18.59 -14.38 -18.50
CA ASP A 17 -18.62 -15.79 -18.85
C ASP A 17 -20.05 -16.35 -18.89
N ARG A 18 -20.28 -17.08 -19.97
CA ARG A 18 -21.50 -17.76 -20.36
C ARG A 18 -21.56 -19.05 -19.55
N ILE A 19 -22.35 -19.10 -18.47
CA ILE A 19 -22.53 -20.33 -17.71
C ILE A 19 -24.01 -20.52 -17.33
N ASN A 20 -24.43 -21.75 -17.58
CA ASN A 20 -25.72 -22.38 -17.37
C ASN A 20 -26.49 -21.95 -16.10
N GLY A 21 -27.81 -22.02 -16.22
CA GLY A 21 -28.77 -21.68 -15.19
C GLY A 21 -28.42 -22.25 -13.82
N ALA A 22 -28.09 -21.35 -12.90
CA ALA A 22 -28.19 -21.55 -11.48
C ALA A 22 -28.76 -20.24 -10.91
N ASN A 23 -29.91 -20.33 -10.24
CA ASN A 23 -30.45 -19.24 -9.45
C ASN A 23 -29.48 -18.97 -8.30
N ILE A 24 -28.55 -18.04 -8.49
CA ILE A 24 -27.66 -17.58 -7.42
C ILE A 24 -28.46 -16.57 -6.60
N THR A 25 -29.17 -17.07 -5.59
CA THR A 25 -29.76 -16.25 -4.53
C THR A 25 -28.65 -15.44 -3.85
N LYS A 26 -28.94 -14.16 -3.56
CA LYS A 26 -27.98 -13.19 -2.97
C LYS A 26 -27.34 -13.67 -1.66
N ASP A 27 -27.92 -14.68 -1.02
CA ASP A 27 -27.45 -15.28 0.22
C ASP A 27 -26.15 -16.10 0.06
N ASN A 28 -25.85 -16.60 -1.15
CA ASN A 28 -24.67 -17.42 -1.40
C ASN A 28 -23.39 -16.61 -1.69
N ILE A 29 -23.50 -15.30 -1.97
CA ILE A 29 -22.32 -14.44 -2.21
C ILE A 29 -21.57 -14.16 -0.89
N LYS A 30 -22.29 -14.16 0.24
CA LYS A 30 -21.70 -13.88 1.56
C LYS A 30 -20.82 -15.01 2.11
N LYS A 31 -20.97 -16.25 1.62
CA LYS A 31 -20.27 -17.43 2.18
C LYS A 31 -18.88 -17.69 1.61
N ARG A 32 -18.40 -16.87 0.67
CA ARG A 32 -17.05 -16.99 0.08
C ARG A 32 -16.09 -15.88 0.50
N ILE A 33 -16.53 -14.97 1.37
CA ILE A 33 -15.65 -13.96 1.93
C ILE A 33 -15.03 -14.60 3.16
N ASP A 34 -13.74 -14.91 3.11
CA ASP A 34 -13.00 -15.52 4.20
C ASP A 34 -13.27 -14.76 5.51
N PRO A 35 -13.61 -15.45 6.62
CA PRO A 35 -13.93 -14.80 7.90
C PRO A 35 -12.74 -13.99 8.46
N ASP A 36 -11.52 -14.25 7.99
CA ASP A 36 -10.32 -13.49 8.35
C ASP A 36 -10.28 -12.08 7.77
N ARG A 37 -11.14 -11.76 6.78
CA ARG A 37 -11.21 -10.43 6.17
C ARG A 37 -11.89 -9.40 7.08
N GLU A 38 -12.67 -9.85 8.06
CA GLU A 38 -13.36 -8.99 9.04
C GLU A 38 -12.47 -8.56 10.22
N ALA A 39 -11.26 -9.14 10.36
CA ALA A 39 -10.31 -8.80 11.43
C ALA A 39 -9.24 -7.78 11.02
N ALA A 40 -9.17 -7.40 9.74
CA ALA A 40 -8.24 -6.37 9.28
C ALA A 40 -8.78 -5.00 9.71
N LYS A 41 -8.31 -4.51 10.86
CA LYS A 41 -8.61 -3.16 11.31
C LYS A 41 -8.19 -2.16 10.22
N PRO A 42 -8.97 -1.11 9.92
CA PRO A 42 -8.65 -0.15 8.85
C PRO A 42 -7.32 0.61 9.06
N GLU A 43 -6.75 0.54 10.27
CA GLU A 43 -5.40 0.99 10.60
C GLU A 43 -4.26 0.10 10.06
N ASP A 44 -4.51 -1.17 9.69
CA ASP A 44 -3.46 -2.12 9.27
C ASP A 44 -3.27 -2.24 7.74
N GLY A 45 -4.09 -1.52 6.96
CA GLY A 45 -4.04 -1.54 5.50
C GLY A 45 -2.88 -0.74 4.94
N LEU A 46 -2.08 -1.37 4.06
CA LEU A 46 -1.05 -0.70 3.25
C LEU A 46 -1.71 0.06 2.10
N TYR A 47 -2.27 1.23 2.42
CA TYR A 47 -2.84 2.15 1.43
C TYR A 47 -1.76 3.06 0.85
N LEU A 48 -1.79 3.25 -0.46
CA LEU A 48 -0.78 4.05 -1.17
C LEU A 48 -0.75 5.49 -0.64
N GLU A 49 -1.93 6.07 -0.40
CA GLU A 49 -2.14 7.44 0.07
C GLU A 49 -1.50 7.69 1.45
N ARG A 50 -1.36 6.65 2.28
CA ARG A 50 -0.70 6.75 3.59
C ARG A 50 0.83 6.63 3.49
N LEU A 51 1.32 5.97 2.44
CA LEU A 51 2.74 5.68 2.26
C LEU A 51 3.47 6.80 1.51
N LEU A 52 2.77 7.50 0.60
CA LEU A 52 3.33 8.54 -0.25
C LEU A 52 4.01 9.70 0.50
N PRO A 53 3.48 10.20 1.63
CA PRO A 53 4.14 11.28 2.37
C PRO A 53 5.56 10.92 2.84
N ALA A 54 5.82 9.65 3.19
CA ALA A 54 7.15 9.19 3.61
C ALA A 54 8.18 9.19 2.46
N ALA A 55 7.70 9.23 1.22
CA ALA A 55 8.47 9.19 -0.01
C ALA A 55 8.30 10.47 -0.86
N GLN A 56 7.98 11.60 -0.22
CA GLN A 56 7.81 12.91 -0.88
C GLN A 56 6.79 12.88 -2.03
N GLU A 57 5.66 12.20 -1.82
CA GLU A 57 4.59 12.06 -2.82
C GLU A 57 5.02 11.32 -4.11
N SER A 58 6.16 10.63 -4.09
CA SER A 58 6.68 9.90 -5.26
C SER A 58 6.52 8.39 -5.11
N VAL A 59 5.67 7.81 -5.95
CA VAL A 59 5.48 6.34 -6.04
C VAL A 59 6.81 5.63 -6.38
N PHE A 60 7.65 6.25 -7.20
CA PHE A 60 8.94 5.68 -7.58
C PHE A 60 9.94 5.68 -6.42
N LEU A 61 9.98 6.76 -5.63
CA LEU A 61 10.81 6.79 -4.42
C LEU A 61 10.30 5.79 -3.38
N LEU A 62 8.99 5.69 -3.20
CA LEU A 62 8.37 4.71 -2.32
C LEU A 62 8.76 3.28 -2.71
N ALA A 63 8.62 2.94 -4.00
CA ALA A 63 9.02 1.63 -4.51
C ALA A 63 10.51 1.37 -4.29
N ARG A 64 11.37 2.36 -4.56
CA ARG A 64 12.82 2.24 -4.33
C ARG A 64 13.15 2.01 -2.86
N MET A 65 12.55 2.78 -1.94
CA MET A 65 12.75 2.63 -0.50
C MET A 65 12.32 1.25 -0.02
N ALA A 66 11.13 0.80 -0.44
CA ALA A 66 10.61 -0.51 -0.08
C ALA A 66 11.49 -1.65 -0.62
N MET A 67 11.98 -1.55 -1.86
CA MET A 67 12.89 -2.54 -2.45
C MET A 67 14.22 -2.63 -1.70
N ILE A 68 14.88 -1.49 -1.43
CA ILE A 68 16.14 -1.46 -0.69
C ILE A 68 15.96 -2.12 0.67
N ARG A 69 14.90 -1.73 1.39
CA ARG A 69 14.66 -2.30 2.71
C ARG A 69 14.33 -3.79 2.68
N ALA A 70 13.52 -4.23 1.73
CA ALA A 70 13.19 -5.63 1.59
C ALA A 70 14.45 -6.48 1.35
N LEU A 71 15.42 -5.96 0.56
CA LEU A 71 16.71 -6.61 0.35
C LEU A 71 17.54 -6.67 1.63
N GLU A 72 17.53 -5.62 2.45
CA GLU A 72 18.21 -5.63 3.76
C GLU A 72 17.64 -6.72 4.68
N ILE A 73 16.30 -6.81 4.77
CA ILE A 73 15.61 -7.82 5.58
C ILE A 73 15.93 -9.23 5.05
N ASN A 74 15.84 -9.43 3.73
CA ASN A 74 16.20 -10.69 3.09
C ASN A 74 17.68 -11.05 3.32
N GLY A 75 18.55 -10.04 3.47
CA GLY A 75 19.96 -10.21 3.83
C GLY A 75 20.21 -10.49 5.32
N GLY A 76 19.17 -10.65 6.15
CA GLY A 76 19.27 -10.95 7.57
C GLY A 76 19.17 -9.73 8.49
N SER A 77 18.86 -8.54 7.96
CA SER A 77 18.61 -7.37 8.81
C SER A 77 17.35 -7.58 9.64
N ARG A 78 17.42 -7.22 10.92
CA ARG A 78 16.27 -7.33 11.83
C ARG A 78 15.13 -6.41 11.37
N PRO A 79 13.88 -6.90 11.30
CA PRO A 79 12.71 -6.05 11.12
C PRO A 79 12.55 -5.02 12.25
N LEU A 80 12.11 -3.81 11.90
CA LEU A 80 11.86 -2.70 12.83
C LEU A 80 10.45 -2.72 13.40
N VAL A 81 9.57 -3.52 12.80
CA VAL A 81 8.19 -3.74 13.22
C VAL A 81 7.99 -5.20 13.57
N GLU A 82 6.92 -5.49 14.30
CA GLU A 82 6.57 -6.84 14.69
C GLU A 82 6.37 -7.71 13.45
N HIS A 83 7.30 -8.65 13.27
CA HIS A 83 7.33 -9.51 12.10
C HIS A 83 6.47 -10.73 12.38
N LEU A 84 5.23 -10.69 11.92
CA LEU A 84 4.40 -11.88 11.87
C LEU A 84 4.92 -12.77 10.74
N SER A 85 5.34 -13.98 11.13
CA SER A 85 6.18 -14.92 10.36
C SER A 85 5.71 -15.36 8.96
N PRO A 86 4.48 -15.13 8.45
CA PRO A 86 4.21 -15.41 7.03
C PRO A 86 4.34 -14.19 6.11
N HIS A 87 4.73 -13.01 6.60
CA HIS A 87 4.79 -11.82 5.75
C HIS A 87 6.08 -11.74 4.93
N LYS A 88 5.90 -11.57 3.62
CA LYS A 88 7.00 -11.25 2.69
C LYS A 88 7.78 -10.03 3.17
N GLU A 89 9.06 -9.99 2.85
CA GLU A 89 10.01 -8.95 3.23
C GLU A 89 9.56 -7.58 2.69
N THR A 90 9.00 -7.56 1.48
CA THR A 90 8.41 -6.36 0.87
C THR A 90 7.20 -5.83 1.65
N THR A 91 6.34 -6.72 2.14
CA THR A 91 5.21 -6.34 3.01
C THR A 91 5.70 -5.79 4.34
N THR A 92 6.74 -6.40 4.92
CA THR A 92 7.37 -5.92 6.15
C THR A 92 7.97 -4.53 5.93
N ALA A 93 8.74 -4.32 4.87
CA ALA A 93 9.32 -3.03 4.51
C ALA A 93 8.25 -1.93 4.33
N LEU A 94 7.14 -2.23 3.64
CA LEU A 94 6.04 -1.29 3.48
C LEU A 94 5.37 -0.95 4.82
N ARG A 95 5.24 -1.90 5.76
CA ARG A 95 4.75 -1.62 7.12
C ARG A 95 5.72 -0.74 7.91
N GLU A 96 7.02 -0.97 7.78
CA GLU A 96 8.04 -0.13 8.41
C GLU A 96 7.97 1.32 7.90
N ILE A 97 7.75 1.50 6.59
CA ILE A 97 7.53 2.82 5.98
C ILE A 97 6.21 3.45 6.49
N ALA A 98 5.11 2.68 6.52
CA ALA A 98 3.82 3.18 7.02
C ALA A 98 3.88 3.65 8.48
N GLN A 99 4.70 3.01 9.31
CA GLN A 99 4.92 3.38 10.71
C GLN A 99 5.98 4.49 10.89
N GLY A 100 6.50 5.07 9.81
CA GLY A 100 7.50 6.13 9.85
C GLY A 100 8.86 5.68 10.41
N LYS A 101 9.14 4.37 10.44
CA LYS A 101 10.44 3.82 10.87
C LYS A 101 11.51 4.05 9.82
N ILE A 102 11.11 4.19 8.57
CA ILE A 102 11.97 4.47 7.42
C ILE A 102 11.51 5.78 6.79
N VAL A 103 12.44 6.73 6.68
CA VAL A 103 12.19 8.06 6.13
C VAL A 103 13.25 8.34 5.07
N PHE A 104 12.83 8.92 3.94
CA PHE A 104 13.77 9.40 2.94
C PHE A 104 14.48 10.65 3.45
N LYS A 105 15.80 10.58 3.63
CA LYS A 105 16.62 11.75 3.96
C LYS A 105 17.12 12.38 2.67
N GLU A 106 16.64 13.58 2.38
CA GLU A 106 17.10 14.35 1.24
C GLU A 106 18.56 14.76 1.46
N TYR A 107 19.45 14.33 0.56
CA TYR A 107 20.83 14.81 0.56
C TYR A 107 20.86 16.20 -0.08
N THR A 108 20.69 17.25 0.73
CA THR A 108 21.01 18.61 0.28
C THR A 108 22.51 18.67 0.04
N LYS A 109 22.97 18.56 -1.21
CA LYS A 109 24.35 18.92 -1.57
C LYS A 109 24.53 20.41 -1.29
N LYS A 110 25.13 20.75 -0.15
CA LYS A 110 25.79 22.05 0.02
C LYS A 110 27.07 21.97 -0.80
N THR A 111 27.01 22.28 -2.08
CA THR A 111 28.21 22.49 -2.88
C THR A 111 28.83 23.79 -2.38
N PRO A 112 30.03 23.79 -1.77
CA PRO A 112 30.71 25.05 -1.48
C PRO A 112 31.03 25.68 -2.83
N ILE A 113 30.39 26.81 -3.13
CA ILE A 113 30.78 27.68 -4.22
C ILE A 113 32.17 28.18 -3.80
N LYS A 114 33.24 27.57 -4.33
CA LYS A 114 34.54 28.20 -4.31
C LYS A 114 34.42 29.37 -5.29
N GLU A 115 34.16 30.56 -4.76
CA GLU A 115 34.36 31.79 -5.51
C GLU A 115 35.80 31.75 -6.04
N ALA A 116 35.91 31.68 -7.36
CA ALA A 116 37.17 31.83 -8.05
C ALA A 116 37.58 33.30 -7.84
N SER A 117 38.57 33.52 -6.98
CA SER A 117 39.31 34.77 -6.92
C SER A 117 40.18 34.86 -8.17
N GLU A 118 39.88 35.86 -8.99
CA GLU A 118 40.60 36.33 -10.19
C GLU A 118 42.00 36.85 -9.86
#